data_AF-B7GJB7-F1
#
_entry.id   AF-B7GJB7-F1
#
_cell.length_a   1.000
_cell.length_b   1.000
_cell.length_c   1.000
_cell.angle_alpha   90.00
_cell.angle_beta   90.00
_cell.angle_gamma   90.00
#
_symmetry.space_group_name_H-M   'P 1'
#
loop_
_entity.id
_entity.type
_entity.pdbx_description
1 polymer ?
#
loop_
_entity_poly.entity_id
_entity_poly.type
_entity_poly.pdbx_seq_one_letter_code
_entity_poly.pdbx_strand_id
1 'polypeptide(L)'
;MLDMSTWSRIESGIKQGLKDVAASYGIDWIGMGNTASKVGSATVGARNGWREAKAEVRTQISQAETRLAAGKIEKAAAQTMTKGAARGAMKAIGIWGFIPDMAIFVNGFRKGYSAAGN
;
A
#
# COMPACT_ATOMS: atom_id res chain seq x y z
N MET A 1 -5.65 16.58 -2.00
CA MET A 1 -6.15 15.32 -2.60
C MET A 1 -4.94 14.53 -3.09
N LEU A 2 -4.97 13.20 -3.06
CA LEU A 2 -4.02 12.39 -3.86
C LEU A 2 -4.40 12.59 -5.34
N ASP A 3 -3.43 12.62 -6.24
CA ASP A 3 -3.74 12.69 -7.67
C ASP A 3 -4.39 11.37 -8.13
N MET A 4 -5.14 11.42 -9.23
CA MET A 4 -5.79 10.23 -9.78
C MET A 4 -4.78 9.15 -10.17
N SER A 5 -3.56 9.54 -10.58
CA SER A 5 -2.52 8.60 -10.99
C SER A 5 -2.00 7.75 -9.81
N THR A 6 -1.72 8.36 -8.66
CA THR A 6 -1.25 7.64 -7.46
C THR A 6 -2.33 6.71 -6.93
N TRP A 7 -3.60 7.12 -7.00
CA TRP A 7 -4.71 6.26 -6.59
C TRP A 7 -4.86 5.03 -7.47
N SER A 8 -4.83 5.20 -8.79
CA SER A 8 -4.86 4.10 -9.74
C SER A 8 -3.73 3.11 -9.48
N ARG A 9 -2.52 3.63 -9.18
CA ARG A 9 -1.36 2.81 -8.83
C ARG A 9 -1.54 2.05 -7.51
N ILE A 10 -2.06 2.69 -6.46
CA ILE A 10 -2.34 2.03 -5.18
C ILE A 10 -3.39 0.92 -5.37
N GLU A 11 -4.45 1.19 -6.13
CA GLU A 11 -5.50 0.20 -6.40
C GLU A 11 -4.97 -0.99 -7.21
N SER A 12 -4.16 -0.72 -8.24
CA SER A 12 -3.45 -1.75 -9.01
C SER A 12 -2.55 -2.60 -8.10
N GLY A 13 -1.80 -1.95 -7.19
CA GLY A 13 -1.03 -2.63 -6.17
C GLY A 13 -1.88 -3.53 -5.28
N ILE A 14 -3.01 -3.04 -4.75
CA ILE A 14 -3.91 -3.85 -3.91
C ILE A 14 -4.41 -5.07 -4.67
N LYS A 15 -4.88 -4.90 -5.91
CA LYS A 15 -5.38 -5.99 -6.75
C LYS A 15 -4.30 -7.04 -6.99
N GLN A 16 -3.10 -6.62 -7.37
CA GLN A 16 -2.00 -7.55 -7.62
C GLN A 16 -1.50 -8.23 -6.34
N GLY A 17 -1.41 -7.50 -5.21
CA GLY A 17 -1.04 -8.06 -3.91
C GLY A 17 -2.01 -9.13 -3.44
N LEU A 18 -3.31 -8.87 -3.54
CA LEU A 18 -4.35 -9.86 -3.24
C LEU A 18 -4.29 -11.05 -4.21
N LYS A 19 -4.02 -10.81 -5.51
CA LYS A 19 -3.91 -11.87 -6.52
C LYS A 19 -2.73 -12.79 -6.25
N ASP A 20 -1.59 -12.26 -5.87
CA ASP A 20 -0.41 -13.05 -5.51
C ASP A 20 -0.66 -13.88 -4.25
N VAL A 21 -1.37 -13.34 -3.24
CA VAL A 21 -1.78 -14.10 -2.04
C VAL A 21 -2.78 -15.20 -2.39
N ALA A 22 -3.77 -14.92 -3.24
CA ALA A 22 -4.71 -15.93 -3.71
C ALA A 22 -4.00 -17.11 -4.41
N ALA A 23 -3.08 -16.77 -5.32
CA ALA A 23 -2.32 -17.74 -6.09
C ALA A 23 -1.43 -18.63 -5.21
N SER A 24 -0.89 -18.12 -4.09
CA SER A 24 -0.09 -18.94 -3.17
C SER A 24 -0.91 -20.04 -2.47
N TYR A 25 -2.24 -19.90 -2.41
CA TYR A 25 -3.15 -20.92 -1.91
C TYR A 25 -3.74 -21.80 -3.03
N GLY A 26 -3.28 -21.65 -4.28
CA GLY A 26 -3.82 -22.37 -5.43
C GLY A 26 -5.23 -21.90 -5.84
N ILE A 27 -5.67 -20.74 -5.36
CA ILE A 27 -7.00 -20.20 -5.64
C ILE A 27 -6.92 -19.28 -6.86
N ASP A 28 -7.68 -19.58 -7.91
CA ASP A 28 -7.81 -18.69 -9.06
C ASP A 28 -8.60 -17.44 -8.67
N TRP A 29 -8.07 -16.26 -9.03
CA TRP A 29 -8.66 -14.95 -8.77
C TRP A 29 -10.11 -14.85 -9.27
N ILE A 30 -10.40 -15.53 -10.39
CA ILE A 30 -11.74 -15.57 -11.02
C ILE A 30 -12.73 -16.38 -10.18
N GLY A 31 -12.27 -17.41 -9.45
CA GLY A 31 -13.09 -18.23 -8.54
C GLY A 31 -13.33 -17.58 -7.17
N MET A 32 -12.75 -16.41 -6.91
CA MET A 32 -12.56 -15.88 -5.56
C MET A 32 -13.44 -14.66 -5.29
N GLY A 33 -14.76 -14.86 -5.24
CA GLY A 33 -15.71 -13.84 -4.78
C GLY A 33 -15.34 -13.22 -3.42
N ASN A 34 -14.63 -13.99 -2.59
CA ASN A 34 -14.12 -13.56 -1.27
C ASN A 34 -12.89 -12.62 -1.31
N THR A 35 -12.20 -12.50 -2.44
CA THR A 35 -11.00 -11.64 -2.53
C THR A 35 -11.28 -10.36 -3.29
N ALA A 36 -12.17 -10.41 -4.28
CA ALA A 36 -12.78 -9.21 -4.84
C ALA A 36 -13.52 -8.39 -3.76
N SER A 37 -14.22 -9.06 -2.83
CA SER A 37 -14.89 -8.39 -1.70
C SER A 37 -13.92 -7.68 -0.75
N LYS A 38 -12.67 -8.16 -0.64
CA LYS A 38 -11.61 -7.56 0.18
C LYS A 38 -10.96 -6.33 -0.46
N VAL A 39 -11.10 -6.12 -1.78
CA VAL A 39 -10.52 -4.95 -2.48
C VAL A 39 -11.08 -3.65 -1.91
N GLY A 40 -12.39 -3.58 -1.65
CA GLY A 40 -13.04 -2.39 -1.07
C GLY A 40 -12.44 -2.03 0.29
N SER A 41 -12.43 -2.98 1.22
CA SER A 41 -11.86 -2.80 2.56
C SER A 41 -10.36 -2.49 2.52
N ALA A 42 -9.59 -3.18 1.66
CA ALA A 42 -8.17 -2.91 1.44
C ALA A 42 -7.94 -1.48 0.94
N THR A 43 -8.80 -0.96 0.06
CA THR A 43 -8.69 0.40 -0.49
C THR A 43 -8.95 1.45 0.58
N VAL A 44 -9.98 1.25 1.40
CA VAL A 44 -10.26 2.11 2.57
C VAL A 44 -9.09 2.07 3.56
N GLY A 45 -8.60 0.87 3.86
CA GLY A 45 -7.42 0.67 4.71
C GLY A 45 -6.18 1.38 4.17
N ALA A 46 -5.89 1.23 2.88
CA ALA A 46 -4.79 1.90 2.20
C ALA A 46 -4.90 3.41 2.29
N ARG A 47 -6.11 3.96 2.18
CA ARG A 47 -6.36 5.39 2.33
C ARG A 47 -6.08 5.91 3.72
N ASN A 48 -6.46 5.15 4.73
CA ASN A 48 -6.18 5.52 6.12
C ASN A 48 -4.67 5.43 6.40
N GLY A 49 -4.02 4.32 6.02
CA GLY A 49 -2.57 4.16 6.20
C GLY A 49 -1.74 5.19 5.42
N TRP A 50 -2.19 5.59 4.23
CA TRP A 50 -1.56 6.69 3.48
C TRP A 50 -1.69 8.03 4.21
N ARG A 51 -2.87 8.33 4.77
CA ARG A 51 -3.12 9.57 5.51
C ARG A 51 -2.28 9.62 6.79
N GLU A 52 -2.20 8.53 7.53
CA GLU A 52 -1.35 8.38 8.71
C GLU A 52 0.12 8.60 8.36
N ALA A 53 0.64 7.90 7.36
CA ALA A 53 2.02 8.06 6.91
C ALA A 53 2.30 9.48 6.38
N LYS A 54 1.33 10.13 5.74
CA LYS A 54 1.45 11.53 5.31
C LYS A 54 1.56 12.48 6.51
N ALA A 55 0.76 12.25 7.55
CA ALA A 55 0.83 13.04 8.77
C ALA A 55 2.19 12.84 9.45
N GLU A 56 2.67 11.60 9.53
CA GLU A 56 3.98 11.25 10.08
C GLU A 56 5.12 11.95 9.32
N VAL A 57 5.14 11.88 7.98
CA VAL A 57 6.14 12.57 7.15
C VAL A 57 6.13 14.07 7.42
N ARG A 58 4.94 14.69 7.54
CA ARG A 58 4.84 16.13 7.85
C ARG A 58 5.40 16.46 9.22
N THR A 59 5.10 15.64 10.22
CA THR A 59 5.65 15.79 11.57
C THR A 59 7.17 15.67 11.55
N GLN A 60 7.72 14.67 10.85
CA GLN A 60 9.17 14.48 10.73
C GLN A 60 9.86 15.66 10.03
N ILE A 61 9.25 16.21 8.96
CA ILE A 61 9.77 17.42 8.29
C ILE A 61 9.72 18.61 9.24
N SER A 62 8.63 18.79 9.99
CA SER A 62 8.49 19.89 10.95
C SER A 62 9.46 19.80 12.12
N GLN A 63 9.88 18.59 12.48
CA GLN A 63 10.84 18.32 13.54
C GLN A 63 12.29 18.25 13.04
N ALA A 64 12.52 18.39 11.73
CA ALA A 64 13.86 18.30 11.17
C ALA A 64 14.68 19.54 11.56
N GLU A 65 15.78 19.32 12.29
CA GLU A 65 16.69 20.38 12.75
C GLU A 65 17.41 21.10 11.60
N THR A 66 17.52 20.46 10.43
CA THR A 66 18.21 21.02 9.26
C THR A 66 17.38 20.88 8.00
N ARG A 67 17.53 21.85 7.09
CA ARG A 67 16.94 21.80 5.73
C ARG A 67 17.38 20.57 4.94
N LEU A 68 18.61 20.10 5.17
CA LEU A 68 19.14 18.88 4.57
C LEU A 68 18.40 17.63 5.06
N ALA A 69 18.09 17.55 6.36
CA ALA A 69 17.29 16.46 6.92
C ALA A 69 15.84 16.51 6.40
N ALA A 70 15.21 17.70 6.40
CA ALA A 70 13.88 17.90 5.80
C ALA A 70 13.84 17.43 4.34
N GLY A 71 14.82 17.85 3.52
CA GLY A 71 14.90 17.45 2.11
C GLY A 71 15.12 15.95 1.89
N LYS A 72 15.80 15.24 2.81
CA LYS A 72 15.91 13.78 2.76
C LYS A 72 14.56 13.10 3.07
N ILE A 73 13.83 13.61 4.05
CA ILE A 73 12.50 13.10 4.43
C ILE A 73 11.51 13.33 3.29
N GLU A 74 11.52 14.51 2.65
CA GLU A 74 10.70 14.81 1.48
C GLU A 74 10.99 13.86 0.31
N LYS A 75 12.26 13.57 0.03
CA LYS A 75 12.65 12.60 -1.01
C LYS A 75 12.15 11.17 -0.70
N ALA A 76 12.10 10.80 0.58
CA ALA A 76 11.60 9.49 1.01
C ALA A 76 10.06 9.45 1.19
N ALA A 77 9.39 10.60 1.20
CA ALA A 77 7.97 10.73 1.53
C ALA A 77 7.08 9.80 0.69
N ALA A 78 7.28 9.78 -0.62
CA ALA A 78 6.51 8.93 -1.53
C ALA A 78 6.63 7.44 -1.18
N GLN A 79 7.82 6.99 -0.78
CA GLN A 79 8.05 5.61 -0.37
C GLN A 79 7.40 5.31 0.98
N THR A 80 7.52 6.22 1.96
CA THR A 80 6.90 6.09 3.28
C THR A 80 5.38 6.04 3.17
N MET A 81 4.79 6.91 2.37
CA MET A 81 3.34 6.97 2.16
C MET A 81 2.84 5.71 1.43
N THR A 82 3.55 5.24 0.42
CA THR A 82 3.23 3.98 -0.29
C THR A 82 3.31 2.76 0.64
N LYS A 83 4.33 2.70 1.51
CA LYS A 83 4.41 1.67 2.56
C LYS A 83 3.24 1.78 3.54
N GLY A 84 2.86 3.00 3.93
CA GLY A 84 1.68 3.27 4.76
C GLY A 84 0.40 2.73 4.13
N ALA A 85 0.19 2.96 2.83
CA ALA A 85 -0.95 2.40 2.09
C ALA A 85 -0.96 0.86 2.09
N ALA A 86 0.18 0.22 1.80
CA ALA A 86 0.26 -1.24 1.82
C ALA A 86 -0.03 -1.81 3.23
N ARG A 87 0.52 -1.20 4.29
CA ARG A 87 0.25 -1.58 5.68
C ARG A 87 -1.22 -1.42 6.05
N GLY A 88 -1.81 -0.28 5.70
CA GLY A 88 -3.23 -0.02 5.91
C GLY A 88 -4.13 -1.01 5.19
N ALA A 89 -3.79 -1.37 3.94
CA ALA A 89 -4.50 -2.38 3.18
C ALA A 89 -4.47 -3.74 3.88
N MET A 90 -3.28 -4.23 4.25
CA MET A 90 -3.09 -5.52 4.94
C MET A 90 -3.83 -5.59 6.27
N LYS A 91 -3.82 -4.50 7.05
CA LYS A 91 -4.55 -4.40 8.32
C LYS A 91 -6.05 -4.51 8.13
N ALA A 92 -6.60 -3.86 7.10
CA ALA A 92 -8.04 -3.86 6.82
C ALA A 92 -8.59 -5.21 6.33
N ILE A 93 -7.74 -6.07 5.75
CA ILE A 93 -8.15 -7.38 5.22
C ILE A 93 -7.74 -8.55 6.11
N GLY A 94 -7.17 -8.28 7.29
CA GLY A 94 -6.78 -9.28 8.28
C GLY A 94 -5.55 -10.11 7.92
N ILE A 95 -4.75 -9.67 6.94
CA ILE A 95 -3.48 -10.34 6.57
C ILE A 95 -2.33 -9.88 7.49
N TRP A 96 -2.52 -8.76 8.19
CA TRP A 96 -1.56 -8.23 9.15
C TRP A 96 -1.34 -9.20 10.32
N GLY A 97 -0.16 -9.82 10.37
CA GLY A 97 0.22 -10.81 11.41
C GLY A 97 0.59 -12.19 10.87
N PHE A 98 0.23 -12.52 9.62
CA PHE A 98 0.67 -13.74 8.95
C PHE A 98 1.82 -13.42 7.99
N ILE A 99 3.06 -13.67 8.44
CA ILE A 99 4.30 -13.25 7.76
C ILE A 99 4.37 -13.70 6.28
N PRO A 100 3.99 -14.94 5.91
CA PRO A 100 4.02 -15.39 4.52
C PRO A 100 3.11 -14.53 3.62
N ASP A 101 1.86 -14.33 4.02
CA ASP A 101 0.87 -13.59 3.23
C ASP A 101 1.21 -12.11 3.15
N MET A 102 1.82 -11.53 4.19
CA MET A 102 2.31 -10.14 4.13
C MET A 102 3.44 -9.98 3.11
N ALA A 103 4.41 -10.89 3.07
CA ALA A 103 5.52 -10.82 2.13
C ALA A 103 5.03 -10.94 0.67
N ILE A 104 4.12 -11.89 0.45
CA ILE A 104 3.50 -12.12 -0.86
C ILE A 104 2.67 -10.91 -1.28
N PHE A 105 1.81 -10.39 -0.38
CA PHE A 105 1.01 -9.20 -0.64
C PHE A 105 1.88 -7.99 -0.98
N VAL A 106 2.93 -7.71 -0.20
CA VAL A 106 3.81 -6.56 -0.42
C VAL A 106 4.55 -6.68 -1.75
N ASN A 107 5.00 -7.89 -2.12
CA ASN A 107 5.65 -8.11 -3.40
C ASN A 107 4.69 -7.88 -4.57
N GLY A 108 3.49 -8.46 -4.51
CA GLY A 108 2.44 -8.24 -5.51
C GLY A 108 2.01 -6.77 -5.57
N PHE A 109 1.87 -6.11 -4.42
CA PHE A 109 1.56 -4.69 -4.33
C PHE A 109 2.59 -3.82 -5.02
N ARG A 110 3.89 -4.09 -4.80
CA ARG A 110 4.96 -3.36 -5.46
C ARG A 110 4.91 -3.55 -6.98
N LYS A 111 4.68 -4.78 -7.47
CA LYS A 111 4.55 -5.06 -8.90
C LYS A 111 3.40 -4.28 -9.52
N GLY A 112 2.20 -4.36 -8.94
CA GLY A 112 1.00 -3.68 -9.45
C GLY A 112 1.13 -2.15 -9.42
N TYR A 113 1.70 -1.61 -8.34
CA TYR A 113 1.93 -0.17 -8.17
C TYR A 113 2.95 0.39 -9.18
N SER A 114 4.00 -0.38 -9.48
CA SER A 114 5.01 -0.02 -10.48
C SER A 114 4.46 -0.11 -11.90
N ALA A 115 3.72 -1.18 -12.23
CA ALA A 115 3.17 -1.39 -13.58
C ALA A 115 2.18 -0.31 -14.01
N ALA A 116 1.39 0.22 -13.07
CA ALA A 116 0.43 1.31 -13.34
C ALA A 116 1.07 2.72 -13.38
N GLY A 117 2.40 2.81 -13.22
CA GLY A 117 3.13 4.08 -13.26
C GLY A 117 4.02 4.27 -14.49
N ASN A 118 4.03 3.29 -15.41
CA ASN A 118 4.68 3.38 -16.72
C ASN A 118 3.65 3.71 -17.80
#